data_AF-A0A0H4WZY9-F1
#
_entry.id   AF-A0A0H4WZY9-F1
#
_cell.length_a   1.000
_cell.length_b   1.000
_cell.length_c   1.000
_cell.angle_alpha   90.00
_cell.angle_beta   90.00
_cell.angle_gamma   90.00
#
_symmetry.space_group_name_H-M   'P 1'
#
loop_
_entity.id
_entity.type
_entity.pdbx_description
1 polymer ?
#
loop_
_entity_poly.entity_id
_entity_poly.type
_entity_poly.pdbx_seq_one_letter_code
_entity_poly.pdbx_strand_id
1 'polypeptide(L)'
;MLSPDDYTQAALDAQYHLQVEIDRVVLPSAVRGEALVEGRVARVFRGEPTLRDSPIAFKVNSIRKGASIPPSGIRWQIAEELERAVAMEAYLNRSDSGEYVVASSQCFLLDAVTDTPTRLITQKDLRLR
;
A
#
# COMPACT_ATOMS: atom_id res chain seq x y z
N MET A 1 6.98 -12.33 13.61
CA MET A 1 7.28 -10.89 13.40
C MET A 1 8.10 -10.83 12.13
N LEU A 2 7.62 -10.18 11.07
CA LEU A 2 8.40 -10.04 9.84
C LEU A 2 9.61 -9.14 10.12
N SER A 3 10.80 -9.59 9.70
CA SER A 3 12.00 -8.76 9.73
C SER A 3 11.86 -7.60 8.73
N PRO A 4 12.58 -6.48 8.91
CA PRO A 4 12.65 -5.43 7.90
C PRO A 4 13.00 -5.97 6.50
N ASP A 5 13.82 -7.02 6.45
CA ASP A 5 14.25 -7.69 5.22
C ASP A 5 13.06 -8.37 4.50
N ASP A 6 12.10 -8.93 5.25
CA ASP A 6 10.91 -9.59 4.67
C ASP A 6 9.96 -8.59 3.99
N TYR A 7 9.87 -7.37 4.52
CA TYR A 7 9.09 -6.29 3.92
C TYR A 7 9.72 -5.79 2.62
N THR A 8 11.03 -5.58 2.63
CA THR A 8 11.81 -5.19 1.45
C THR A 8 11.71 -6.27 0.39
N GLN A 9 11.87 -7.54 0.77
CA GLN A 9 11.76 -8.68 -0.15
C GLN A 9 10.36 -8.76 -0.75
N ALA A 10 9.30 -8.61 0.04
CA ALA A 10 7.93 -8.60 -0.47
C ALA A 10 7.66 -7.46 -1.47
N ALA A 11 8.22 -6.27 -1.25
CA ALA A 11 8.14 -5.18 -2.21
C ALA A 11 8.92 -5.49 -3.49
N LEU A 12 10.07 -6.15 -3.41
CA LEU A 12 10.86 -6.54 -4.59
C LEU A 12 10.15 -7.62 -5.41
N ASP A 13 9.50 -8.57 -4.74
CA ASP A 13 8.80 -9.69 -5.36
C ASP A 13 7.38 -9.34 -5.85
N ALA A 14 6.85 -8.17 -5.45
CA ALA A 14 5.51 -7.76 -5.84
C ALA A 14 5.38 -7.62 -7.37
N GLN A 15 4.31 -8.16 -7.94
CA GLN A 15 4.04 -8.09 -9.38
C GLN A 15 3.90 -6.66 -9.89
N TYR A 16 3.34 -5.76 -9.06
CA TYR A 16 3.07 -4.38 -9.43
C TYR A 16 3.66 -3.40 -8.41
N HIS A 17 4.08 -2.24 -8.90
CA HIS A 17 4.40 -1.05 -8.10
C HIS A 17 3.67 0.13 -8.73
N LEU A 18 2.62 0.58 -8.05
CA LEU A 18 1.67 1.55 -8.58
C LEU A 18 1.56 2.76 -7.66
N GLN A 19 1.16 3.88 -8.25
CA GLN A 19 0.57 4.99 -7.51
C GLN A 19 -0.90 5.10 -7.88
N VAL A 20 -1.74 5.18 -6.85
CA VAL A 20 -3.20 5.22 -6.96
C VAL A 20 -3.67 6.56 -6.42
N GLU A 21 -4.36 7.33 -7.25
CA GLU A 21 -5.12 8.48 -6.79
C GLU A 21 -6.39 7.97 -6.10
N ILE A 22 -6.62 8.41 -4.87
CA ILE A 22 -7.66 7.87 -4.00
C ILE A 22 -8.97 8.60 -4.30
N ASP A 23 -9.97 7.84 -4.74
CA ASP A 23 -11.34 8.35 -4.91
C ASP A 23 -12.12 8.22 -3.60
N ARG A 24 -11.93 7.09 -2.89
CA ARG A 24 -12.67 6.76 -1.68
C ARG A 24 -11.89 5.83 -0.76
N VAL A 25 -12.08 6.04 0.54
CA VAL A 25 -11.66 5.11 1.59
C VAL A 25 -12.88 4.66 2.38
N VAL A 26 -13.02 3.35 2.59
CA VAL A 26 -14.01 2.77 3.51
C VAL A 26 -13.26 2.20 4.71
N LEU A 27 -13.34 2.91 5.83
CA LEU A 27 -12.68 2.50 7.07
C LEU A 27 -13.41 1.38 7.80
N PRO A 28 -12.70 0.54 8.57
CA PRO A 28 -13.33 -0.41 9.47
C PRO A 28 -14.13 0.33 10.56
N SER A 29 -15.26 -0.26 10.95
CA SER A 29 -16.08 0.22 12.08
C SER A 29 -15.40 0.00 13.43
N ALA A 30 -14.52 -0.99 13.53
CA ALA A 30 -13.72 -1.27 14.71
C ALA A 30 -12.50 -0.32 14.81
N VAL A 31 -11.88 -0.29 16.00
CA VAL A 31 -10.65 0.49 16.29
C VAL A 31 -9.49 0.11 15.35
N ARG A 32 -9.49 -1.14 14.86
CA ARG A 32 -8.50 -1.69 13.93
C ARG A 32 -9.18 -2.64 12.95
N GLY A 33 -8.66 -2.73 11.73
CA GLY A 33 -9.14 -3.67 10.74
C GLY A 33 -8.60 -3.36 9.35
N GLU A 34 -9.21 -3.96 8.33
CA GLU A 34 -8.91 -3.66 6.94
C GLU A 34 -9.75 -2.47 6.48
N ALA A 35 -9.10 -1.44 5.95
CA ALA A 35 -9.76 -0.38 5.18
C ALA A 35 -9.71 -0.72 3.70
N LEU A 36 -10.82 -0.51 2.99
CA LEU A 36 -10.87 -0.60 1.54
C LEU A 36 -10.46 0.75 0.93
N VAL A 37 -9.50 0.72 0.01
CA VAL A 37 -9.08 1.85 -0.80
C VAL A 37 -9.60 1.63 -2.20
N GLU A 38 -10.37 2.58 -2.70
CA GLU A 38 -10.89 2.62 -4.08
C GLU A 38 -10.33 3.86 -4.76
N GLY A 39 -9.92 3.72 -6.02
CA GLY A 39 -9.32 4.82 -6.76
C GLY A 39 -8.99 4.49 -8.20
N ARG A 40 -8.10 5.28 -8.77
CA ARG A 40 -7.57 5.09 -10.13
C ARG A 40 -6.06 5.02 -10.13
N VAL A 41 -5.51 4.19 -11.00
CA VAL A 41 -4.05 4.08 -11.16
C VAL A 41 -3.52 5.34 -11.84
N ALA A 42 -2.89 6.22 -11.07
CA ALA A 42 -2.28 7.44 -11.58
C ALA A 42 -0.92 7.18 -12.24
N ARG A 43 -0.12 6.24 -11.72
CA ARG A 43 1.19 5.87 -12.26
C ARG A 43 1.45 4.37 -12.13
N VAL A 44 2.15 3.82 -13.12
CA VAL A 44 2.66 2.45 -13.12
C VAL A 44 4.19 2.53 -13.13
N PHE A 45 4.83 2.19 -12.02
CA PHE A 45 6.29 2.14 -11.92
C PHE A 45 6.84 0.74 -12.26
N ARG A 46 6.07 -0.31 -11.97
CA ARG A 46 6.34 -1.70 -12.36
C ARG A 46 5.04 -2.46 -12.61
N GLY A 47 5.05 -3.36 -13.60
CA GLY A 47 3.92 -4.17 -14.01
C GLY A 47 3.32 -3.71 -15.34
N GLU A 48 2.03 -3.98 -15.54
CA GLU A 48 1.33 -3.73 -16.81
C GLU A 48 1.06 -2.23 -17.05
N PRO A 49 1.65 -1.59 -18.08
CA PRO A 49 1.47 -0.15 -18.34
C PRO A 49 0.04 0.22 -18.71
N THR A 50 -0.74 -0.72 -19.24
CA THR A 50 -2.15 -0.56 -19.62
C THR A 50 -3.07 -0.32 -18.43
N LEU A 51 -2.59 -0.56 -17.20
CA LEU A 51 -3.35 -0.26 -15.98
C LEU A 51 -3.45 1.25 -15.71
N ARG A 52 -2.67 2.11 -16.39
CA ARG A 52 -2.79 3.55 -16.22
C ARG A 52 -4.23 4.02 -16.46
N ASP A 53 -4.70 4.89 -15.58
CA ASP A 53 -6.07 5.42 -15.54
C ASP A 53 -7.16 4.37 -15.31
N SER A 54 -6.82 3.10 -15.05
CA SER A 54 -7.81 2.06 -14.73
C SER A 54 -8.31 2.19 -13.28
N PRO A 55 -9.58 1.82 -12.99
CA PRO A 55 -10.07 1.73 -11.63
C PRO A 55 -9.40 0.58 -10.89
N ILE A 56 -9.14 0.77 -9.60
CA ILE A 56 -8.50 -0.22 -8.75
C ILE A 56 -9.07 -0.17 -7.32
N ALA A 57 -9.14 -1.34 -6.69
CA ALA A 57 -9.51 -1.47 -5.29
C ALA A 57 -8.62 -2.51 -4.59
N PHE A 58 -8.22 -2.21 -3.37
CA PHE A 58 -7.44 -3.10 -2.53
C PHE A 58 -7.58 -2.73 -1.05
N LYS A 59 -7.20 -3.64 -0.17
CA LYS A 59 -7.32 -3.45 1.27
C LYS A 59 -5.98 -3.12 1.91
N VAL A 60 -6.01 -2.27 2.95
CA VAL A 60 -4.86 -1.93 3.79
C VAL A 60 -5.22 -2.12 5.27
N ASN A 61 -4.23 -2.50 6.07
CA ASN A 61 -4.40 -2.54 7.53
C ASN A 61 -4.48 -1.11 8.07
N SER A 62 -5.54 -0.81 8.81
CA SER A 62 -5.83 0.52 9.35
C SER A 62 -6.11 0.47 10.85
N ILE A 63 -5.62 1.47 11.58
CA ILE A 63 -5.81 1.64 13.02
C ILE A 63 -6.16 3.10 13.34
N ARG A 64 -7.08 3.30 14.29
CA ARG A 64 -7.45 4.64 14.77
C ARG A 64 -6.28 5.32 15.47
N LYS A 65 -6.11 6.63 15.26
CA LYS A 65 -5.09 7.43 15.93
C LYS A 65 -5.19 7.30 17.45
N GLY A 66 -4.02 7.09 18.08
CA GLY A 66 -3.91 6.93 19.54
C GLY A 66 -4.21 5.53 20.06
N ALA A 67 -4.67 4.60 19.23
CA ALA A 67 -4.84 3.21 19.64
C ALA A 67 -3.48 2.49 19.74
N SER A 68 -3.39 1.51 20.65
CA SER A 68 -2.19 0.70 20.82
C SER A 68 -1.98 -0.23 19.63
N ILE A 69 -0.81 -0.15 19.00
CA ILE A 69 -0.42 -1.04 17.90
C ILE A 69 -0.09 -2.43 18.48
N PRO A 70 -0.72 -3.51 18.00
CA PRO A 70 -0.41 -4.87 18.47
C PRO A 70 0.99 -5.31 18.02
N PRO A 71 1.71 -6.13 18.80
CA PRO A 71 2.99 -6.72 18.41
C PRO A 71 2.77 -7.81 17.34
N SER A 72 2.46 -7.38 16.12
CA SER A 72 1.92 -8.23 15.05
C SER A 72 2.82 -8.33 13.82
N GLY A 73 3.88 -7.52 13.72
CA GLY A 73 4.65 -7.42 12.48
C GLY A 73 3.76 -7.05 11.28
N ILE A 74 2.70 -6.28 11.52
CA ILE A 74 1.84 -5.68 10.51
C ILE A 74 2.13 -4.18 10.54
N ARG A 75 2.26 -3.57 9.35
CA ARG A 75 2.31 -2.11 9.24
C ARG A 75 0.89 -1.59 9.16
N TRP A 76 0.53 -0.77 10.14
CA TRP A 76 -0.80 -0.19 10.26
C TRP A 76 -0.77 1.25 9.73
N GLN A 77 -1.72 1.58 8.85
CA GLN A 77 -1.97 2.95 8.42
C GLN A 77 -2.85 3.65 9.46
N ILE A 78 -2.54 4.89 9.79
CA ILE A 78 -3.41 5.70 10.66
C ILE A 78 -4.67 6.05 9.88
N ALA A 79 -5.83 5.65 10.40
CA ALA A 79 -7.12 5.78 9.72
C ALA A 79 -7.41 7.23 9.29
N GLU A 80 -7.13 8.18 10.16
CA GLU A 80 -7.37 9.61 9.94
C GLU A 80 -6.39 10.23 8.93
N GLU A 81 -5.21 9.65 8.75
CA GLU A 81 -4.26 10.05 7.70
C GLU A 81 -4.66 9.42 6.37
N LEU A 82 -5.10 8.15 6.40
CA LEU A 82 -5.61 7.45 5.23
C LEU A 82 -6.83 8.16 4.62
N GLU A 83 -7.75 8.67 5.43
CA GLU A 83 -8.91 9.47 4.96
C GLU A 83 -8.53 10.81 4.32
N ARG A 84 -7.35 11.35 4.61
CA ARG A 84 -6.88 12.65 4.10
C ARG A 84 -5.93 12.52 2.93
N ALA A 85 -5.39 11.32 2.70
CA ALA A 85 -4.44 11.07 1.64
C ALA A 85 -5.07 11.32 0.27
N VAL A 86 -4.33 11.98 -0.61
CA VAL A 86 -4.74 12.22 -2.00
C VAL A 86 -4.36 11.03 -2.86
N ALA A 87 -3.22 10.41 -2.57
CA ALA A 87 -2.74 9.25 -3.29
C ALA A 87 -2.13 8.20 -2.34
N MET A 88 -1.99 6.98 -2.85
CA MET A 88 -1.25 5.91 -2.21
C MET A 88 -0.29 5.28 -3.20
N GLU A 89 0.97 5.14 -2.80
CA GLU A 89 1.93 4.30 -3.50
C GLU A 89 1.91 2.90 -2.88
N ALA A 90 1.74 1.87 -3.69
CA ALA A 90 1.57 0.50 -3.20
C ALA A 90 2.30 -0.53 -4.06
N TYR A 91 2.86 -1.53 -3.39
CA TYR A 91 3.38 -2.75 -4.00
C TYR A 91 2.28 -3.82 -3.93
N LEU A 92 1.81 -4.29 -5.08
CA LEU A 92 0.62 -5.14 -5.17
C LEU A 92 0.92 -6.47 -5.85
N ASN A 93 0.13 -7.49 -5.50
CA ASN A 93 0.00 -8.76 -6.21
C ASN A 93 -1.45 -8.98 -6.63
N ARG A 94 -1.67 -9.88 -7.59
CA ARG A 94 -3.00 -10.46 -7.83
C ARG A 94 -3.16 -11.73 -7.00
N SER A 95 -4.26 -11.84 -6.27
CA SER A 95 -4.68 -13.09 -5.62
C SER A 95 -5.20 -14.10 -6.66
N ASP A 96 -5.41 -15.34 -6.24
CA ASP A 96 -6.03 -16.38 -7.08
C ASP A 96 -7.48 -16.02 -7.48
N SER A 97 -8.18 -15.23 -6.66
CA SER A 97 -9.50 -14.66 -6.97
C SER A 97 -9.42 -13.49 -7.97
N GLY A 98 -8.21 -13.07 -8.35
CA GLY A 98 -7.97 -11.93 -9.21
C GLY A 98 -8.09 -10.59 -8.51
N GLU A 99 -8.15 -10.51 -7.19
CA GLU A 99 -8.18 -9.24 -6.45
C GLU A 99 -6.77 -8.66 -6.27
N TYR A 100 -6.65 -7.35 -6.12
CA TYR A 100 -5.36 -6.74 -5.76
C TYR A 100 -5.12 -6.81 -4.26
N VAL A 101 -3.93 -7.26 -3.87
CA VAL A 101 -3.51 -7.40 -2.47
C VAL A 101 -2.16 -6.72 -2.25
N VAL A 102 -2.04 -5.98 -1.14
CA VAL A 102 -0.80 -5.28 -0.79
C VAL A 102 0.25 -6.28 -0.33
N ALA A 103 1.42 -6.28 -0.97
CA ALA A 103 2.55 -7.14 -0.63
C ALA A 103 3.08 -6.78 0.76
N SER A 104 2.79 -7.62 1.76
CA SER A 104 3.24 -7.46 3.16
C SER A 104 3.04 -6.04 3.72
N SER A 105 1.88 -5.42 3.46
CA SER A 105 1.55 -4.04 3.90
C SER A 105 2.50 -2.94 3.36
N GLN A 106 3.23 -3.18 2.27
CA GLN A 106 4.09 -2.18 1.62
C GLN A 106 3.27 -1.16 0.82
N CYS A 107 2.80 -0.15 1.53
CA CYS A 107 2.11 1.01 0.98
C CYS A 107 2.45 2.29 1.75
N PHE A 108 2.33 3.43 1.08
CA PHE A 108 2.71 4.75 1.58
C PHE A 108 1.62 5.77 1.21
N LEU A 109 1.17 6.54 2.19
CA LEU A 109 0.23 7.64 2.00
C LEU A 109 0.95 8.85 1.41
N LEU A 110 0.31 9.52 0.46
CA LEU A 110 0.86 10.67 -0.25
C LEU A 110 -0.15 11.82 -0.25
N ASP A 111 0.38 13.04 -0.11
CA ASP A 111 -0.40 14.28 -0.17
C ASP A 111 -0.68 14.74 -1.62
N ALA A 112 -0.02 14.14 -2.62
CA ALA A 112 -0.24 14.39 -4.04
C ALA A 112 0.27 13.23 -4.90
N VAL A 113 -0.20 13.16 -6.14
CA VAL A 113 0.38 12.30 -7.19
C VAL A 113 1.76 12.83 -7.57
N THR A 114 2.73 11.92 -7.72
CA THR A 114 4.13 12.23 -8.09
C THR A 114 4.54 11.49 -9.36
N ASP A 115 5.46 12.06 -10.12
CA ASP A 115 5.98 11.43 -11.35
C ASP A 115 7.05 10.36 -11.10
N THR A 116 7.63 10.35 -9.91
CA THR A 116 8.65 9.38 -9.49
C THR A 116 8.20 8.64 -8.23
N PRO A 117 8.65 7.39 -8.03
CA PRO A 117 8.40 6.68 -6.78
C PRO A 117 8.88 7.47 -5.56
N THR A 118 8.03 7.57 -4.55
CA THR A 118 8.35 8.19 -3.26
C THR A 118 9.39 7.38 -2.52
N ARG A 119 9.31 6.05 -2.64
CA ARG A 119 10.32 5.14 -2.11
C ARG A 119 10.59 4.02 -3.10
N LEU A 120 11.65 4.19 -3.88
CA LEU A 120 12.18 3.12 -4.70
C LEU A 120 12.86 2.08 -3.81
N ILE A 121 12.25 0.90 -3.68
CA ILE A 121 12.83 -0.23 -2.97
C ILE A 121 13.69 -1.04 -3.96
N THR A 122 14.95 -1.27 -3.61
CA THR A 122 15.96 -1.93 -4.43
C THR A 122 16.63 -3.08 -3.67
N GLN A 123 17.39 -3.92 -4.37
CA GLN A 123 18.15 -4.99 -3.70
C GLN A 123 19.21 -4.46 -2.70
N LYS A 124 19.61 -3.19 -2.79
CA LYS A 124 20.54 -2.60 -1.80
C LYS A 124 19.87 -2.46 -0.43
N ASP A 125 18.56 -2.29 -0.40
CA ASP A 125 17.77 -2.16 0.82
C ASP A 125 17.67 -3.48 1.60
N LEU A 126 18.02 -4.63 0.99
CA LEU A 126 18.10 -5.93 1.68
C LEU A 126 19.38 -6.09 2.52
N ARG A 127 20.38 -5.22 2.34
CA ARG A 127 21.73 -5.42 2.91
C ARG A 127 22.13 -4.39 3.96
N LEU A 128 21.28 -3.40 4.25
CA LEU A 128 21.58 -2.35 5.22
C LEU A 128 21.05 -2.75 6.60
N ARG A 129 21.94 -3.30 7.43
CA ARG A 129 21.85 -3.30 8.90
C ARG A 129 22.95 -2.42 9.46
#